data_AF-A0A2C6KM24-F1
#
_entry.id   AF-A0A2C6KM24-F1
#
_cell.length_a   1.000
_cell.length_b   1.000
_cell.length_c   1.000
_cell.angle_alpha   90.00
_cell.angle_beta   90.00
_cell.angle_gamma   90.00
#
_symmetry.space_group_name_H-M   'P 1'
#
loop_
_entity.id
_entity.type
_entity.pdbx_description
1 polymer ?
#
loop_
_entity_poly.entity_id
_entity_poly.type
_entity_poly.pdbx_seq_one_letter_code
_entity_poly.pdbx_strand_id
1 'polypeptide(L)'
;MSLAKNEMTKKVLNGRQLALKISANSVYGYTGTTTGGQLPCLEVATTITCFGRDMIEFTRKEVEKNFCTDRGYSFNARVIYGDTDSVMVLFDDQSIEGAMKLGEEAARVISKKFIKPIRLEFEKVYCPFLLMNKKRYAGLLYTRPTAYDRIDSKGIETVRRDFSLLVQTMVDTVLRKMLIDRDVEAAKEYTRRKVADLLQNKIDLSLLVQTKSLGKMEYDTKLPHVELAKKLRKRDPGTAPSVGDRVSYVVIQGSKGQSQYERAEDPLYVLEKNLPIDTQHYLEGLKKPLCRIFEGVMSNPEVLFTGTHTLKRTVCISTQGALSKFIKRGLQCVGCRAVIKEGSLCKYCQQNEAEIVVRKMEEIAEKEKEHSDLWTECQRCQGSLHQDVICINRDCPIFYRRAKVKKDISTLEERLSSLCLSSDW
;
A
#
# COMPACT_ATOMS: atom_id res chain seq x y z
N MET A 1 -3.27 -0.95 31.59
CA MET A 1 -3.39 -1.45 30.21
C MET A 1 -3.80 -2.93 30.19
N SER A 2 -3.09 -3.81 30.91
CA SER A 2 -3.40 -5.25 31.02
C SER A 2 -4.83 -5.59 31.47
N LEU A 3 -5.40 -4.79 32.37
CA LEU A 3 -6.75 -5.00 32.91
C LEU A 3 -7.88 -4.38 32.05
N ALA A 4 -7.55 -3.58 31.04
CA ALA A 4 -8.57 -2.92 30.23
C ALA A 4 -9.28 -3.95 29.34
N LYS A 5 -10.62 -3.91 29.28
CA LYS A 5 -11.40 -4.80 28.41
C LYS A 5 -11.65 -4.19 27.02
N ASN A 6 -11.96 -2.89 26.97
CA ASN A 6 -12.26 -2.16 25.74
C ASN A 6 -11.00 -1.91 24.88
N GLU A 7 -11.09 -2.17 23.58
CA GLU A 7 -9.98 -2.04 22.63
C GLU A 7 -9.52 -0.58 22.44
N MET A 8 -10.46 0.37 22.37
CA MET A 8 -10.14 1.80 22.26
C MET A 8 -9.38 2.27 23.51
N THR A 9 -9.85 1.87 24.69
CA THR A 9 -9.14 2.17 25.95
C THR A 9 -7.73 1.55 25.97
N LYS A 10 -7.56 0.31 25.50
CA LYS A 10 -6.23 -0.31 25.35
C LYS A 10 -5.33 0.51 24.43
N LYS A 11 -5.85 0.97 23.28
CA LYS A 11 -5.11 1.82 22.33
C LYS A 11 -4.67 3.16 22.96
N VAL A 12 -5.55 3.84 23.69
CA VAL A 12 -5.22 5.09 24.40
C VAL A 12 -4.15 4.86 25.48
N LEU A 13 -4.31 3.81 26.30
CA LEU A 13 -3.32 3.47 27.32
C LEU A 13 -1.97 3.06 26.71
N ASN A 14 -1.99 2.39 25.56
CA ASN A 14 -0.79 2.09 24.78
C ASN A 14 -0.12 3.37 24.26
N GLY A 15 -0.90 4.38 23.82
CA GLY A 15 -0.40 5.70 23.49
C GLY A 15 0.27 6.39 24.68
N ARG A 16 -0.34 6.32 25.87
CA ARG A 16 0.22 6.89 27.10
C ARG A 16 1.56 6.25 27.49
N GLN A 17 1.66 4.92 27.49
CA GLN A 17 2.94 4.26 27.83
C GLN A 17 4.01 4.53 26.76
N LEU A 18 3.62 4.61 25.49
CA LEU A 18 4.54 4.97 24.41
C LEU A 18 5.08 6.39 24.57
N ALA A 19 4.26 7.35 25.01
CA ALA A 19 4.71 8.70 25.30
C ALA A 19 5.79 8.72 26.40
N LEU A 20 5.57 7.99 27.50
CA LEU A 20 6.57 7.85 28.57
C LEU A 20 7.87 7.21 28.06
N LYS A 21 7.76 6.15 27.23
CA LYS A 21 8.91 5.52 26.58
C LYS A 21 9.68 6.50 25.70
N ILE A 22 8.99 7.31 24.90
CA ILE A 22 9.61 8.33 24.04
C ILE A 22 10.32 9.37 24.90
N SER A 23 9.70 9.85 25.98
CA SER A 23 10.34 10.79 26.91
C SER A 23 11.61 10.21 27.53
N ALA A 24 11.59 8.96 27.99
CA ALA A 24 12.77 8.27 28.52
C ALA A 24 13.88 8.13 27.46
N ASN A 25 13.53 7.70 26.24
CA ASN A 25 14.48 7.60 25.12
C ASN A 25 15.04 8.97 24.70
N SER A 26 14.25 10.03 24.85
CA SER A 26 14.67 11.42 24.57
C SER A 26 15.76 11.89 25.52
N VAL A 27 15.85 11.37 26.75
CA VAL A 27 16.94 11.69 27.68
C VAL A 27 18.29 11.25 27.09
N TYR A 28 18.35 10.03 26.54
CA TYR A 28 19.51 9.56 25.80
C TYR A 28 19.76 10.45 24.56
N GLY A 29 18.74 10.70 23.74
CA GLY A 29 18.88 11.51 22.53
C GLY A 29 19.38 12.93 22.78
N TYR A 30 19.00 13.52 23.92
CA TYR A 30 19.43 14.84 24.35
C TYR A 30 20.95 14.92 24.50
N THR A 31 21.59 13.89 25.08
CA THR A 31 23.06 13.83 25.21
C THR A 31 23.77 13.82 23.86
N GLY A 32 23.14 13.30 22.80
CA GLY A 32 23.71 13.23 21.46
C GLY A 32 23.45 14.44 20.55
N THR A 33 22.69 15.45 21.00
CA THR A 33 22.21 16.54 20.13
C THR A 33 23.21 17.70 20.08
N THR A 34 24.02 17.79 19.03
CA THR A 34 25.04 18.85 18.87
C THR A 34 24.47 20.17 18.37
N THR A 35 23.52 20.15 17.44
CA THR A 35 22.91 21.36 16.87
C THR A 35 21.64 21.71 17.63
N GLY A 36 21.65 22.85 18.33
CA GLY A 36 20.51 23.33 19.11
C GLY A 36 20.29 22.63 20.47
N GLY A 37 21.17 21.69 20.85
CA GLY A 37 21.21 21.12 22.18
C GLY A 37 21.90 22.06 23.17
N GLN A 38 21.37 22.20 24.37
CA GLN A 38 21.96 23.09 25.38
C GLN A 38 23.14 22.44 26.13
N LEU A 39 23.19 21.10 26.20
CA LEU A 39 24.24 20.35 26.88
C LEU A 39 24.56 19.01 26.18
N PRO A 40 25.24 19.03 25.01
CA PRO A 40 25.66 17.81 24.34
C PRO A 40 26.81 17.12 25.10
N CYS A 41 26.73 15.80 25.26
CA CYS A 41 27.81 14.94 25.74
C CYS A 41 27.86 13.67 24.88
N LEU A 42 28.66 13.76 23.81
CA LEU A 42 28.75 12.73 22.77
C LEU A 42 29.39 11.44 23.28
N GLU A 43 30.25 11.55 24.29
CA GLU A 43 30.94 10.43 24.94
C GLU A 43 29.91 9.51 25.61
N VAL A 44 28.92 10.08 26.31
CA VAL A 44 27.83 9.32 26.92
C VAL A 44 26.98 8.65 25.85
N ALA A 45 26.56 9.40 24.83
CA ALA A 45 25.76 8.84 23.74
C ALA A 45 26.48 7.69 23.02
N THR A 46 27.78 7.84 22.76
CA THR A 46 28.62 6.82 22.11
C THR A 46 28.75 5.60 22.99
N THR A 47 29.07 5.78 24.27
CA THR A 47 29.23 4.70 25.27
C THR A 47 27.95 3.85 25.38
N ILE A 48 26.78 4.50 25.44
CA ILE A 48 25.49 3.80 25.46
C ILE A 48 25.31 2.92 24.21
N THR A 49 25.64 3.43 23.01
CA THR A 49 25.52 2.63 21.79
C THR A 49 26.54 1.49 21.70
N CYS A 50 27.74 1.66 22.26
CA CYS A 50 28.73 0.59 22.36
C CYS A 50 28.23 -0.54 23.25
N PHE A 51 27.79 -0.22 24.48
CA PHE A 51 27.20 -1.21 25.36
C PHE A 51 26.00 -1.92 24.72
N GLY A 52 25.15 -1.19 24.00
CA GLY A 52 24.03 -1.79 23.25
C GLY A 52 24.48 -2.87 22.25
N ARG A 53 25.51 -2.58 21.44
CA ARG A 53 26.08 -3.54 20.48
C ARG A 53 26.72 -4.74 21.17
N ASP A 54 27.49 -4.51 22.22
CA ASP A 54 28.17 -5.57 22.98
C ASP A 54 27.17 -6.50 23.67
N MET A 55 26.10 -5.94 24.24
CA MET A 55 25.03 -6.72 24.88
C MET A 55 24.28 -7.62 23.88
N ILE A 56 24.03 -7.14 22.66
CA ILE A 56 23.40 -7.97 21.61
C ILE A 56 24.33 -9.10 21.19
N GLU A 57 25.60 -8.80 20.93
CA GLU A 57 26.56 -9.82 20.49
C GLU A 57 26.83 -10.85 21.61
N PHE A 58 26.88 -10.41 22.85
CA PHE A 58 26.93 -11.29 24.01
C PHE A 58 25.69 -12.19 24.08
N THR A 59 24.49 -11.62 23.94
CA THR A 59 23.23 -12.37 23.92
C THR A 59 23.25 -13.42 22.81
N ARG A 60 23.70 -13.07 21.61
CA ARG A 60 23.83 -13.97 20.46
C ARG A 60 24.70 -15.18 20.79
N LYS A 61 25.92 -14.92 21.28
CA LYS A 61 26.89 -15.97 21.66
C LYS A 61 26.34 -16.88 22.76
N GLU A 62 25.66 -16.29 23.75
CA GLU A 62 25.09 -17.05 24.86
C GLU A 62 23.91 -17.91 24.45
N VAL A 63 23.04 -17.45 23.55
CA VAL A 63 21.98 -18.30 22.98
C VAL A 63 22.59 -19.52 22.29
N GLU A 64 23.51 -19.29 21.34
CA GLU A 64 24.10 -20.37 20.53
C GLU A 64 24.92 -21.36 21.38
N LYS A 65 25.55 -20.89 22.47
CA LYS A 65 26.34 -21.73 23.38
C LYS A 65 25.51 -22.55 24.37
N ASN A 66 24.37 -22.02 24.83
CA ASN A 66 23.57 -22.69 25.85
C ASN A 66 22.53 -23.66 25.26
N PHE A 67 22.06 -23.39 24.04
CA PHE A 67 21.01 -24.17 23.37
C PHE A 67 21.59 -24.90 22.16
N CYS A 68 22.48 -25.86 22.43
CA CYS A 68 23.16 -26.68 21.42
C CYS A 68 23.12 -28.17 21.75
N THR A 69 23.44 -29.00 20.77
CA THR A 69 23.47 -30.47 20.88
C THR A 69 24.43 -30.95 21.97
N ASP A 70 25.57 -30.28 22.13
CA ASP A 70 26.58 -30.61 23.14
C ASP A 70 26.07 -30.43 24.58
N ARG A 71 24.98 -29.67 24.76
CA ARG A 71 24.32 -29.46 26.07
C ARG A 71 23.03 -30.26 26.21
N GLY A 72 22.80 -31.25 25.34
CA GLY A 72 21.67 -32.18 25.43
C GLY A 72 20.39 -31.70 24.77
N TYR A 73 20.42 -30.64 23.97
CA TYR A 73 19.29 -30.26 23.11
C TYR A 73 19.28 -31.09 21.82
N SER A 74 18.11 -31.30 21.23
CA SER A 74 17.99 -32.03 19.96
C SER A 74 18.44 -31.21 18.74
N PHE A 75 18.73 -29.92 18.91
CA PHE A 75 19.05 -28.97 17.85
C PHE A 75 20.16 -28.00 18.29
N ASN A 76 20.71 -27.28 17.31
CA ASN A 76 21.59 -26.14 17.53
C ASN A 76 20.83 -24.83 17.27
N ALA A 77 20.59 -24.05 18.32
CA ALA A 77 19.94 -22.76 18.18
C ALA A 77 20.82 -21.82 17.35
N ARG A 78 20.20 -21.09 16.42
CA ARG A 78 20.90 -20.11 15.57
C ARG A 78 20.20 -18.78 15.59
N VAL A 79 20.96 -17.70 15.80
CA VAL A 79 20.39 -16.35 15.69
C VAL A 79 20.32 -15.97 14.22
N ILE A 80 19.10 -15.80 13.69
CA ILE A 80 18.86 -15.51 12.28
C ILE A 80 18.76 -14.01 11.99
N TYR A 81 18.45 -13.19 13.00
CA TYR A 81 18.33 -11.76 12.85
C TYR A 81 18.47 -11.04 14.21
N GLY A 82 18.96 -9.81 14.18
CA GLY A 82 18.98 -8.93 15.35
C GLY A 82 18.77 -7.48 14.94
N ASP A 83 17.94 -6.75 15.70
CA ASP A 83 17.65 -5.33 15.44
C ASP A 83 17.66 -4.54 16.73
N THR A 84 18.81 -3.93 17.03
CA THR A 84 19.06 -2.93 18.09
C THR A 84 18.81 -3.37 19.53
N ASP A 85 17.66 -3.95 19.84
CA ASP A 85 17.23 -4.39 21.16
C ASP A 85 16.56 -5.78 21.14
N SER A 86 16.52 -6.43 19.98
CA SER A 86 15.88 -7.73 19.79
C SER A 86 16.79 -8.73 19.07
N VAL A 87 16.70 -10.00 19.45
CA VAL A 87 17.34 -11.15 18.78
C VAL A 87 16.27 -12.15 18.37
N MET A 88 16.34 -12.63 17.13
CA MET A 88 15.45 -13.65 16.60
C MET A 88 16.22 -14.97 16.48
N VAL A 89 15.78 -15.95 17.26
CA VAL A 89 16.43 -17.25 17.38
C VAL A 89 15.60 -18.30 16.66
N LEU A 90 16.26 -19.09 15.81
CA LEU A 90 15.71 -20.28 15.20
C LEU A 90 16.04 -21.48 16.10
N PHE A 91 15.00 -22.11 16.63
CA PHE A 91 15.05 -23.39 17.32
C PHE A 91 14.46 -24.43 16.37
N ASP A 92 15.30 -25.21 15.68
CA ASP A 92 14.86 -26.13 14.61
C ASP A 92 13.88 -27.19 15.15
N ASP A 93 12.89 -27.53 14.32
CA ASP A 93 11.94 -28.64 14.49
C ASP A 93 11.13 -28.63 15.82
N GLN A 94 10.61 -27.46 16.20
CA GLN A 94 9.77 -27.31 17.40
C GLN A 94 8.35 -26.88 17.06
N SER A 95 7.38 -27.37 17.84
CA SER A 95 6.02 -26.81 17.85
C SER A 95 6.05 -25.35 18.33
N ILE A 96 5.02 -24.57 18.01
CA ILE A 96 4.92 -23.17 18.46
C ILE A 96 4.99 -23.09 19.99
N GLU A 97 4.35 -24.01 20.69
CA GLU A 97 4.40 -24.10 22.16
C GLU A 97 5.82 -24.43 22.67
N GLY A 98 6.51 -25.37 22.03
CA GLY A 98 7.89 -25.70 22.36
C GLY A 98 8.83 -24.51 22.18
N ALA A 99 8.71 -23.81 21.05
CA ALA A 99 9.47 -22.60 20.76
C ALA A 99 9.19 -21.48 21.78
N MET A 100 7.96 -21.33 22.25
CA MET A 100 7.62 -20.37 23.31
C MET A 100 8.32 -20.72 24.63
N LYS A 101 8.25 -21.99 25.07
CA LYS A 101 8.90 -22.46 26.30
C LYS A 101 10.42 -22.25 26.25
N LEU A 102 11.05 -22.59 25.13
CA LEU A 102 12.48 -22.38 24.90
C LEU A 102 12.85 -20.89 24.87
N GLY A 103 12.02 -20.05 24.25
CA GLY A 103 12.21 -18.60 24.24
C GLY A 103 12.16 -17.99 25.65
N GLU A 104 11.19 -18.40 26.48
CA GLU A 104 11.10 -17.99 27.88
C GLU A 104 12.28 -18.48 28.71
N GLU A 105 12.72 -19.72 28.49
CA GLU A 105 13.90 -20.27 29.13
C GLU A 105 15.16 -19.50 28.76
N ALA A 106 15.40 -19.24 27.47
CA ALA A 106 16.53 -18.47 26.98
C ALA A 106 16.55 -17.05 27.58
N ALA A 107 15.42 -16.36 27.57
CA ALA A 107 15.29 -15.03 28.16
C ALA A 107 15.66 -15.05 29.66
N ARG A 108 15.17 -16.04 30.42
CA ARG A 108 15.45 -16.19 31.85
C ARG A 108 16.92 -16.52 32.14
N VAL A 109 17.51 -17.46 31.40
CA VAL A 109 18.90 -17.91 31.60
C VAL A 109 19.87 -16.78 31.29
N ILE A 110 19.67 -16.09 30.18
CA ILE A 110 20.59 -15.03 29.73
C ILE A 110 20.43 -13.77 30.59
N SER A 111 19.20 -13.43 31.02
CA SER A 111 18.96 -12.30 31.93
C SER A 111 19.78 -12.39 33.22
N LYS A 112 20.03 -13.60 33.74
CA LYS A 112 20.85 -13.79 34.95
C LYS A 112 22.31 -13.39 34.77
N LYS A 113 22.80 -13.29 33.53
CA LYS A 113 24.18 -12.90 33.20
C LYS A 113 24.36 -11.39 33.09
N PHE A 114 23.29 -10.62 33.07
CA PHE A 114 23.33 -9.16 33.04
C PHE A 114 23.17 -8.54 34.43
N ILE A 115 23.69 -7.32 34.58
CA ILE A 115 23.48 -6.51 35.79
C ILE A 115 22.04 -6.02 35.85
N LYS A 116 21.45 -5.97 37.05
CA LYS A 116 20.12 -5.37 37.24
C LYS A 116 20.20 -3.86 36.94
N PRO A 117 19.20 -3.25 36.28
CA PRO A 117 17.86 -3.75 35.96
C PRO A 117 17.72 -4.39 34.56
N ILE A 118 18.83 -4.71 33.88
CA ILE A 118 18.80 -5.25 32.52
C ILE A 118 18.20 -6.66 32.55
N ARG A 119 17.14 -6.88 31.77
CA ARG A 119 16.48 -8.17 31.62
C ARG A 119 16.01 -8.35 30.18
N LEU A 120 16.15 -9.56 29.68
CA LEU A 120 15.54 -10.01 28.44
C LEU A 120 14.17 -10.61 28.75
N GLU A 121 13.22 -10.34 27.86
CA GLU A 121 11.87 -10.89 27.95
C GLU A 121 11.55 -11.61 26.64
N PHE A 122 10.95 -12.79 26.74
CA PHE A 122 10.34 -13.43 25.60
C PHE A 122 9.09 -12.64 25.19
N GLU A 123 8.94 -12.32 23.91
CA GLU A 123 7.83 -11.51 23.42
C GLU A 123 6.85 -12.30 22.54
N LYS A 124 7.35 -13.09 21.58
CA LYS A 124 6.54 -13.70 20.52
C LYS A 124 7.31 -14.75 19.71
N VAL A 125 6.58 -15.63 19.04
CA VAL A 125 7.07 -16.53 17.99
C VAL A 125 6.54 -16.10 16.62
N TYR A 126 7.36 -16.22 15.57
CA TYR A 126 6.92 -16.10 14.18
C TYR A 126 6.84 -17.46 13.49
N CYS A 127 5.69 -17.82 12.91
CA CYS A 127 5.56 -19.06 12.14
C CYS A 127 4.40 -19.01 11.11
N PRO A 128 4.66 -18.86 9.80
CA PRO A 128 5.95 -18.73 9.14
C PRO A 128 6.58 -17.33 9.31
N PHE A 129 7.87 -17.23 8.98
CA PHE A 129 8.66 -16.00 9.03
C PHE A 129 9.36 -15.75 7.69
N LEU A 130 9.24 -14.52 7.18
CA LEU A 130 9.83 -14.03 5.94
C LEU A 130 10.73 -12.84 6.24
N LEU A 131 12.04 -13.08 6.23
CA LEU A 131 13.06 -12.05 6.34
C LEU A 131 13.53 -11.66 4.93
N MET A 132 13.28 -10.42 4.52
CA MET A 132 13.70 -9.94 3.20
C MET A 132 15.01 -9.15 3.31
N ASN A 133 15.07 -8.19 4.23
CA ASN A 133 16.20 -7.28 4.39
C ASN A 133 16.26 -6.75 5.83
N LYS A 134 17.33 -6.02 6.16
CA LYS A 134 17.42 -5.30 7.43
C LYS A 134 16.22 -4.35 7.60
N LYS A 135 15.54 -4.45 8.74
CA LYS A 135 14.30 -3.73 9.09
C LYS A 135 13.12 -3.99 8.15
N ARG A 136 13.15 -5.09 7.38
CA ARG A 136 12.10 -5.47 6.43
C ARG A 136 11.79 -6.96 6.54
N TYR A 137 10.77 -7.29 7.31
CA TYR A 137 10.33 -8.67 7.54
C TYR A 137 8.83 -8.75 7.80
N ALA A 138 8.25 -9.91 7.50
CA ALA A 138 6.88 -10.26 7.83
C ALA A 138 6.80 -11.66 8.45
N GLY A 139 5.79 -11.89 9.27
CA GLY A 139 5.50 -13.23 9.76
C GLY A 139 4.15 -13.29 10.45
N LEU A 140 3.64 -14.51 10.64
CA LEU A 140 2.49 -14.72 11.51
C LEU A 140 2.95 -14.66 12.95
N LEU A 141 2.42 -13.70 13.70
CA LEU A 141 2.79 -13.44 15.09
C LEU A 141 1.94 -14.30 16.01
N TYR A 142 2.60 -15.05 16.89
CA TYR A 142 1.98 -15.84 17.95
C TYR A 142 2.44 -15.32 19.32
N THR A 143 1.50 -14.81 20.11
CA THR A 143 1.67 -14.62 21.57
C THR A 143 1.13 -15.79 22.37
N ARG A 144 0.33 -16.66 21.75
CA ARG A 144 -0.25 -17.87 22.34
C ARG A 144 -0.05 -19.06 21.40
N PRO A 145 0.07 -20.29 21.92
CA PRO A 145 0.44 -21.45 21.11
C PRO A 145 -0.67 -21.91 20.16
N THR A 146 -1.94 -21.59 20.43
CA THR A 146 -3.09 -22.16 19.73
C THR A 146 -3.47 -21.45 18.44
N ALA A 147 -3.23 -20.13 18.34
CA ALA A 147 -3.66 -19.32 17.20
C ALA A 147 -2.74 -18.13 17.00
N TYR A 148 -2.54 -17.76 15.74
CA TYR A 148 -1.84 -16.52 15.40
C TYR A 148 -2.72 -15.31 15.74
N ASP A 149 -2.09 -14.21 16.12
CA ASP A 149 -2.80 -12.97 16.44
C ASP A 149 -3.03 -12.12 15.19
N ARG A 150 -1.98 -11.94 14.37
CA ARG A 150 -2.03 -11.20 13.10
C ARG A 150 -0.76 -11.44 12.26
N ILE A 151 -0.79 -11.01 11.00
CA ILE A 151 0.43 -10.77 10.23
C ILE A 151 1.11 -9.53 10.83
N ASP A 152 2.36 -9.68 11.31
CA ASP A 152 3.21 -8.54 11.63
C ASP A 152 4.07 -8.22 10.42
N SER A 153 4.09 -6.96 10.00
CA SER A 153 4.87 -6.46 8.85
C SER A 153 5.68 -5.26 9.29
N LYS A 154 7.01 -5.41 9.34
CA LYS A 154 7.93 -4.32 9.73
C LYS A 154 8.66 -3.79 8.51
N GLY A 155 8.58 -2.47 8.31
CA GLY A 155 9.25 -1.78 7.20
C GLY A 155 8.77 -2.17 5.79
N ILE A 156 7.65 -2.88 5.69
CA ILE A 156 7.01 -3.25 4.43
C ILE A 156 6.10 -2.13 3.97
N GLU A 157 5.88 -2.05 2.67
CA GLU A 157 5.05 -1.05 2.00
C GLU A 157 3.60 -1.02 2.49
N THR A 158 3.08 -2.09 3.09
CA THR A 158 1.71 -2.17 3.65
C THR A 158 1.43 -1.16 4.76
N VAL A 159 2.44 -0.81 5.56
CA VAL A 159 2.29 0.14 6.67
C VAL A 159 2.74 1.56 6.30
N ARG A 160 3.18 1.76 5.06
CA ARG A 160 3.80 2.99 4.58
C ARG A 160 2.81 3.83 3.76
N ARG A 161 2.51 5.03 4.25
CA ARG A 161 1.50 5.94 3.68
C ARG A 161 1.94 6.66 2.40
N ASP A 162 3.21 6.53 2.00
CA ASP A 162 3.76 7.15 0.79
C ASP A 162 3.54 6.32 -0.49
N PHE A 163 3.13 5.05 -0.34
CA PHE A 163 2.77 4.18 -1.46
C PHE A 163 1.29 4.29 -1.81
N SER A 164 0.96 4.06 -3.08
CA SER A 164 -0.45 4.01 -3.50
C SER A 164 -1.18 2.85 -2.82
N LEU A 165 -2.49 3.02 -2.64
CA LEU A 165 -3.33 2.00 -1.99
C LEU A 165 -3.30 0.66 -2.75
N LEU A 166 -3.09 0.69 -4.07
CA LEU A 166 -2.85 -0.49 -4.89
C LEU A 166 -1.66 -1.31 -4.38
N VAL A 167 -0.51 -0.66 -4.15
CA VAL A 167 0.71 -1.34 -3.67
C VAL A 167 0.44 -1.96 -2.29
N GLN A 168 -0.15 -1.18 -1.38
CA GLN A 168 -0.45 -1.65 -0.02
C GLN A 168 -1.37 -2.88 -0.05
N THR A 169 -2.46 -2.80 -0.81
CA THR A 169 -3.45 -3.88 -0.92
C THR A 169 -2.87 -5.12 -1.59
N MET A 170 -2.08 -4.93 -2.67
CA MET A 170 -1.45 -6.05 -3.37
C MET A 170 -0.44 -6.76 -2.49
N VAL A 171 0.43 -6.02 -1.79
CA VAL A 171 1.43 -6.61 -0.89
C VAL A 171 0.75 -7.33 0.28
N ASP A 172 -0.27 -6.73 0.91
CA ASP A 172 -1.01 -7.39 2.00
C ASP A 172 -1.67 -8.69 1.53
N THR A 173 -2.30 -8.68 0.36
CA THR A 173 -2.95 -9.87 -0.21
C THR A 173 -1.94 -10.96 -0.55
N VAL A 174 -0.79 -10.60 -1.13
CA VAL A 174 0.28 -11.56 -1.43
C VAL A 174 0.84 -12.16 -0.15
N LEU A 175 1.10 -11.35 0.89
CA LEU A 175 1.56 -11.84 2.19
C LEU A 175 0.53 -12.77 2.86
N ARG A 176 -0.78 -12.46 2.77
CA ARG A 176 -1.83 -13.35 3.27
C ARG A 176 -1.81 -14.70 2.56
N LYS A 177 -1.77 -14.71 1.23
CA LYS A 177 -1.72 -15.95 0.44
C LYS A 177 -0.50 -16.80 0.75
N MET A 178 0.65 -16.15 0.94
CA MET A 178 1.90 -16.86 1.22
C MET A 178 2.02 -17.33 2.67
N LEU A 179 1.64 -16.51 3.65
CA LEU A 179 1.87 -16.79 5.07
C LEU A 179 0.71 -17.55 5.73
N ILE A 180 -0.54 -17.27 5.33
CA ILE A 180 -1.75 -17.89 5.89
C ILE A 180 -2.13 -19.11 5.04
N ASP A 181 -2.45 -18.87 3.75
CA ASP A 181 -2.97 -19.93 2.87
C ASP A 181 -1.87 -20.93 2.45
N ARG A 182 -0.60 -20.53 2.62
CA ARG A 182 0.59 -21.27 2.18
C ARG A 182 0.56 -21.63 0.69
N ASP A 183 -0.10 -20.80 -0.12
CA ASP A 183 -0.26 -20.98 -1.56
C ASP A 183 0.50 -19.91 -2.34
N VAL A 184 1.71 -20.29 -2.76
CA VAL A 184 2.60 -19.44 -3.55
C VAL A 184 2.09 -19.28 -4.98
N GLU A 185 1.43 -20.29 -5.56
CA GLU A 185 0.93 -20.22 -6.93
C GLU A 185 -0.29 -19.29 -7.04
N ALA A 186 -1.20 -19.34 -6.07
CA ALA A 186 -2.29 -18.37 -5.99
C ALA A 186 -1.77 -16.93 -5.83
N ALA A 187 -0.68 -16.72 -5.09
CA ALA A 187 -0.06 -15.40 -4.96
C ALA A 187 0.55 -14.91 -6.29
N LYS A 188 1.20 -15.80 -7.04
CA LYS A 188 1.75 -15.49 -8.38
C LYS A 188 0.64 -15.16 -9.37
N GLU A 189 -0.42 -15.97 -9.43
CA GLU A 189 -1.57 -15.77 -10.32
C GLU A 189 -2.30 -14.45 -10.01
N TYR A 190 -2.53 -14.17 -8.72
CA TYR A 190 -3.10 -12.89 -8.29
C TYR A 190 -2.26 -11.69 -8.76
N THR A 191 -0.93 -11.79 -8.64
CA THR A 191 0.00 -10.75 -9.09
C THR A 191 -0.08 -10.53 -10.60
N ARG A 192 -0.04 -11.62 -11.39
CA ARG A 192 -0.15 -11.54 -12.86
C ARG A 192 -1.46 -10.89 -13.31
N ARG A 193 -2.58 -11.28 -12.68
CA ARG A 193 -3.91 -10.72 -12.97
C ARG A 193 -3.97 -9.22 -12.70
N LYS A 194 -3.50 -8.78 -11.53
CA LYS A 194 -3.51 -7.35 -11.18
C LYS A 194 -2.56 -6.51 -12.03
N VAL A 195 -1.41 -7.07 -12.43
CA VAL A 195 -0.52 -6.42 -13.41
C VAL A 195 -1.22 -6.26 -14.76
N ALA A 196 -1.94 -7.29 -15.23
CA ALA A 196 -2.72 -7.21 -16.46
C ALA A 196 -3.85 -6.17 -16.37
N ASP A 197 -4.57 -6.12 -15.25
CA ASP A 197 -5.62 -5.12 -15.00
C ASP A 197 -5.05 -3.70 -15.01
N LEU A 198 -3.86 -3.49 -14.44
CA LEU A 198 -3.19 -2.18 -14.45
C LEU A 198 -2.84 -1.76 -15.88
N LEU A 199 -2.24 -2.64 -16.67
CA LEU A 199 -1.83 -2.36 -18.06
C LEU A 199 -3.02 -2.18 -19.02
N GLN A 200 -4.18 -2.73 -18.66
CA GLN A 200 -5.44 -2.60 -19.40
C GLN A 200 -6.30 -1.43 -18.92
N ASN A 201 -5.79 -0.56 -18.02
CA ASN A 201 -6.53 0.55 -17.41
C ASN A 201 -7.86 0.12 -16.73
N LYS A 202 -7.89 -1.09 -16.15
CA LYS A 202 -9.05 -1.60 -15.40
C LYS A 202 -8.98 -1.31 -13.90
N ILE A 203 -7.83 -0.79 -13.43
CA ILE A 203 -7.64 -0.42 -12.03
C ILE A 203 -8.31 0.92 -11.74
N ASP A 204 -9.03 0.98 -10.63
CA ASP A 204 -9.67 2.21 -10.16
C ASP A 204 -8.65 3.29 -9.80
N LEU A 205 -8.94 4.54 -10.20
CA LEU A 205 -8.04 5.67 -9.95
C LEU A 205 -7.79 5.89 -8.46
N SER A 206 -8.77 5.62 -7.59
CA SER A 206 -8.62 5.76 -6.12
C SER A 206 -7.50 4.89 -5.57
N LEU A 207 -7.24 3.72 -6.18
CA LEU A 207 -6.15 2.83 -5.78
C LEU A 207 -4.78 3.38 -6.18
N LEU A 208 -4.73 4.30 -7.14
CA LEU A 208 -3.51 4.90 -7.69
C LEU A 208 -3.14 6.22 -7.01
N VAL A 209 -4.03 6.79 -6.21
CA VAL A 209 -3.79 8.04 -5.47
C VAL A 209 -2.64 7.82 -4.48
N GLN A 210 -1.69 8.75 -4.51
CA GLN A 210 -0.59 8.86 -3.55
C GLN A 210 -0.76 10.13 -2.74
N THR A 211 -0.40 10.09 -1.45
CA THR A 211 -0.59 11.25 -0.56
C THR A 211 0.69 11.56 0.22
N LYS A 212 1.20 12.80 0.10
CA LYS A 212 2.37 13.27 0.85
C LYS A 212 2.07 14.54 1.64
N SER A 213 2.66 14.66 2.83
CA SER A 213 2.56 15.86 3.67
C SER A 213 3.43 16.99 3.11
N LEU A 214 2.86 18.18 3.02
CA LEU A 214 3.55 19.38 2.57
C LEU A 214 4.28 20.02 3.76
N GLY A 215 5.58 19.73 3.92
CA GLY A 215 6.37 20.28 5.02
C GLY A 215 6.83 21.72 4.80
N LYS A 216 7.28 22.04 3.58
CA LYS A 216 7.71 23.38 3.15
C LYS A 216 7.25 23.62 1.71
N MET A 217 7.13 24.89 1.29
CA MET A 217 6.78 25.23 -0.10
C MET A 217 8.01 25.27 -1.03
N GLU A 218 9.20 25.40 -0.44
CA GLU A 218 10.47 25.44 -1.15
C GLU A 218 11.40 24.37 -0.62
N TYR A 219 11.96 23.60 -1.55
CA TYR A 219 12.95 22.56 -1.34
C TYR A 219 14.00 22.70 -2.44
N ASP A 220 15.25 22.36 -2.12
CA ASP A 220 16.35 22.37 -3.10
C ASP A 220 16.09 21.41 -4.26
N THR A 221 15.38 20.31 -3.98
CA THR A 221 14.93 19.34 -5.00
C THR A 221 13.44 19.53 -5.29
N LYS A 222 13.08 19.56 -6.57
CA LYS A 222 11.67 19.65 -7.00
C LYS A 222 10.93 18.35 -6.69
N LEU A 223 9.92 18.44 -5.82
CA LEU A 223 9.10 17.30 -5.40
C LEU A 223 7.70 17.35 -6.05
N PRO A 224 7.12 16.20 -6.45
CA PRO A 224 5.84 16.18 -7.16
C PRO A 224 4.66 16.84 -6.42
N HIS A 225 4.52 16.57 -5.13
CA HIS A 225 3.45 17.13 -4.29
C HIS A 225 3.60 18.65 -4.05
N VAL A 226 4.83 19.16 -4.05
CA VAL A 226 5.13 20.59 -3.88
C VAL A 226 4.80 21.35 -5.16
N GLU A 227 5.23 20.82 -6.31
CA GLU A 227 4.94 21.42 -7.61
C GLU A 227 3.44 21.35 -7.93
N LEU A 228 2.76 20.25 -7.55
CA LEU A 228 1.30 20.20 -7.65
C LEU A 228 0.63 21.24 -6.76
N ALA A 229 1.07 21.42 -5.51
CA ALA A 229 0.50 22.44 -4.63
C ALA A 229 0.65 23.85 -5.23
N LYS A 230 1.81 24.18 -5.81
CA LYS A 230 2.02 25.43 -6.56
C LYS A 230 1.10 25.53 -7.77
N LYS A 231 0.93 24.44 -8.53
CA LYS A 231 0.04 24.37 -9.70
C LYS A 231 -1.43 24.61 -9.31
N LEU A 232 -1.89 23.99 -8.23
CA LEU A 232 -3.24 24.19 -7.69
C LEU A 232 -3.45 25.64 -7.24
N ARG A 233 -2.48 26.23 -6.54
CA ARG A 233 -2.55 27.63 -6.11
C ARG A 233 -2.63 28.63 -7.27
N LYS A 234 -2.00 28.33 -8.40
CA LYS A 234 -2.11 29.13 -9.63
C LYS A 234 -3.48 28.98 -10.31
N ARG A 235 -4.12 27.81 -10.20
CA ARG A 235 -5.44 27.56 -10.79
C ARG A 235 -6.55 28.17 -9.96
N ASP A 236 -6.51 27.93 -8.66
CA ASP A 236 -7.47 28.44 -7.70
C ASP A 236 -6.80 28.59 -6.33
N PRO A 237 -6.53 29.84 -5.88
CA PRO A 237 -5.96 30.11 -4.57
C PRO A 237 -6.83 29.64 -3.40
N GLY A 238 -8.16 29.58 -3.56
CA GLY A 238 -9.09 29.27 -2.48
C GLY A 238 -9.09 27.81 -2.04
N THR A 239 -8.74 26.90 -2.96
CA THR A 239 -8.79 25.43 -2.73
C THR A 239 -7.39 24.80 -2.64
N ALA A 240 -6.36 25.63 -2.54
CA ALA A 240 -4.96 25.20 -2.54
C ALA A 240 -4.51 24.65 -1.17
N PRO A 241 -3.72 23.56 -1.14
CA PRO A 241 -3.18 23.02 0.11
C PRO A 241 -2.20 23.99 0.81
N SER A 242 -2.29 24.04 2.14
CA SER A 242 -1.39 24.82 3.00
C SER A 242 -0.26 23.97 3.59
N VAL A 243 0.76 24.63 4.16
CA VAL A 243 1.86 23.92 4.84
C VAL A 243 1.31 23.16 6.05
N GLY A 244 1.67 21.89 6.15
CA GLY A 244 1.11 20.93 7.11
C GLY A 244 0.05 20.01 6.50
N ASP A 245 -0.60 20.44 5.41
CA ASP A 245 -1.63 19.64 4.75
C ASP A 245 -1.05 18.47 3.97
N ARG A 246 -1.92 17.51 3.67
CA ARG A 246 -1.59 16.39 2.80
C ARG A 246 -2.09 16.65 1.39
N VAL A 247 -1.18 16.51 0.42
CA VAL A 247 -1.47 16.65 -1.01
C VAL A 247 -1.62 15.28 -1.63
N SER A 248 -2.82 15.01 -2.15
CA SER A 248 -3.15 13.81 -2.92
C SER A 248 -2.91 14.06 -4.41
N TYR A 249 -2.20 13.14 -5.07
CA TYR A 249 -1.87 13.25 -6.48
C TYR A 249 -1.80 11.89 -7.17
N VAL A 250 -1.91 11.92 -8.50
CA VAL A 250 -1.63 10.78 -9.39
C VAL A 250 -0.60 11.18 -10.44
N VAL A 251 0.09 10.21 -11.02
CA VAL A 251 1.09 10.44 -12.06
C VAL A 251 0.48 10.19 -13.43
N ILE A 252 0.36 11.25 -14.24
CA ILE A 252 -0.16 11.17 -15.61
C ILE A 252 0.93 10.78 -16.60
N GLN A 253 0.51 10.27 -17.75
CA GLN A 253 1.40 9.98 -18.87
C GLN A 253 1.94 11.30 -19.44
N GLY A 254 3.26 11.38 -19.55
CA GLY A 254 3.97 12.53 -20.09
C GLY A 254 4.86 12.15 -21.26
N SER A 255 5.66 13.10 -21.75
CA SER A 255 6.64 12.84 -22.80
C SER A 255 7.83 12.01 -22.28
N LYS A 256 8.52 11.31 -23.18
CA LYS A 256 9.68 10.49 -22.83
C LYS A 256 10.77 11.37 -22.19
N GLY A 257 11.21 11.00 -20.99
CA GLY A 257 12.20 11.77 -20.22
C GLY A 257 11.63 12.89 -19.37
N GLN A 258 10.31 13.13 -19.40
CA GLN A 258 9.70 14.13 -18.55
C GLN A 258 9.78 13.75 -17.07
N SER A 259 10.22 14.69 -16.25
CA SER A 259 10.37 14.51 -14.82
C SER A 259 9.04 14.15 -14.13
N GLN A 260 9.10 13.33 -13.09
CA GLN A 260 7.91 12.91 -12.34
C GLN A 260 7.16 14.09 -11.70
N TYR A 261 7.88 15.15 -11.27
CA TYR A 261 7.25 16.29 -10.59
C TYR A 261 6.33 17.12 -11.51
N GLU A 262 6.54 17.10 -12.83
CA GLU A 262 5.67 17.80 -13.79
C GLU A 262 4.41 17.01 -14.12
N ARG A 263 4.54 15.68 -14.04
CA ARG A 263 3.50 14.70 -14.34
C ARG A 263 2.58 14.42 -13.14
N ALA A 264 2.80 15.06 -12.00
CA ALA A 264 1.87 15.00 -10.89
C ALA A 264 0.65 15.89 -11.15
N GLU A 265 -0.54 15.32 -10.97
CA GLU A 265 -1.79 16.01 -11.19
C GLU A 265 -2.84 15.64 -10.14
N ASP A 266 -3.80 16.54 -9.92
CA ASP A 266 -4.89 16.31 -8.99
C ASP A 266 -5.85 15.23 -9.52
N PRO A 267 -6.25 14.24 -8.70
CA PRO A 267 -7.08 13.14 -9.19
C PRO A 267 -8.44 13.58 -9.72
N LEU A 268 -9.06 14.65 -9.20
CA LEU A 268 -10.30 15.19 -9.76
C LEU A 268 -10.07 15.82 -11.11
N TYR A 269 -8.98 16.59 -11.25
CA TYR A 269 -8.62 17.18 -12.54
C TYR A 269 -8.39 16.11 -13.61
N VAL A 270 -7.75 15.00 -13.23
CA VAL A 270 -7.57 13.84 -14.11
C VAL A 270 -8.89 13.19 -14.49
N LEU A 271 -9.81 13.02 -13.53
CA LEU A 271 -11.15 12.49 -13.78
C LEU A 271 -11.97 13.41 -14.68
N GLU A 272 -11.95 14.72 -14.48
CA GLU A 272 -12.69 15.68 -15.30
C GLU A 272 -12.15 15.72 -16.73
N LYS A 273 -10.83 15.83 -16.87
CA LYS A 273 -10.16 16.03 -18.16
C LYS A 273 -9.79 14.74 -18.90
N ASN A 274 -10.08 13.56 -18.36
CA ASN A 274 -9.71 12.26 -18.94
C ASN A 274 -8.21 12.16 -19.26
N LEU A 275 -7.35 12.61 -18.35
CA LEU A 275 -5.90 12.54 -18.59
C LEU A 275 -5.42 11.08 -18.46
N PRO A 276 -4.59 10.59 -19.41
CA PRO A 276 -4.06 9.25 -19.34
C PRO A 276 -3.10 9.08 -18.15
N ILE A 277 -3.20 7.93 -17.48
CA ILE A 277 -2.33 7.57 -16.36
C ILE A 277 -1.06 6.90 -16.87
N ASP A 278 0.08 7.18 -16.24
CA ASP A 278 1.32 6.48 -16.53
C ASP A 278 1.36 5.09 -15.87
N THR A 279 0.81 4.09 -16.56
CA THR A 279 0.79 2.70 -16.08
C THR A 279 2.19 2.12 -15.84
N GLN A 280 3.20 2.57 -16.59
CA GLN A 280 4.57 2.11 -16.44
C GLN A 280 5.17 2.59 -15.11
N HIS A 281 4.91 3.85 -14.73
CA HIS A 281 5.33 4.37 -13.43
C HIS A 281 4.79 3.53 -12.25
N TYR A 282 3.50 3.19 -12.30
CA TYR A 282 2.87 2.38 -11.25
C TYR A 282 3.34 0.92 -11.28
N LEU A 283 3.60 0.36 -12.46
CA LEU A 283 4.18 -0.98 -12.60
C LEU A 283 5.56 -1.08 -11.95
N GLU A 284 6.44 -0.10 -12.20
CA GLU A 284 7.77 -0.03 -11.57
C GLU A 284 7.67 0.12 -10.05
N GLY A 285 6.68 0.89 -9.57
CA GLY A 285 6.35 1.04 -8.16
C GLY A 285 5.92 -0.28 -7.50
N LEU A 286 5.16 -1.12 -8.21
CA LEU A 286 4.72 -2.44 -7.76
C LEU A 286 5.82 -3.50 -7.81
N LYS A 287 6.68 -3.43 -8.83
CA LYS A 287 7.73 -4.41 -9.08
C LYS A 287 8.71 -4.52 -7.91
N LYS A 288 9.23 -3.40 -7.40
CA LYS A 288 10.25 -3.44 -6.34
C LYS A 288 9.78 -4.11 -5.03
N PRO A 289 8.60 -3.80 -4.46
CA PRO A 289 8.12 -4.47 -3.25
C PRO A 289 7.81 -5.94 -3.45
N LEU A 290 7.16 -6.29 -4.57
CA LEU A 290 6.72 -7.65 -4.84
C LEU A 290 7.89 -8.57 -5.18
N CYS A 291 8.87 -8.12 -5.99
CA CYS A 291 10.08 -8.90 -6.25
C CYS A 291 10.80 -9.25 -4.95
N ARG A 292 10.95 -8.29 -4.01
CA ARG A 292 11.58 -8.52 -2.70
C ARG A 292 10.89 -9.59 -1.87
N ILE A 293 9.55 -9.69 -1.94
CA ILE A 293 8.79 -10.72 -1.23
C ILE A 293 8.96 -12.07 -1.93
N PHE A 294 8.85 -12.09 -3.25
CA PHE A 294 8.95 -13.31 -4.04
C PHE A 294 10.39 -13.87 -4.08
N GLU A 295 11.43 -13.04 -3.95
CA GLU A 295 12.84 -13.48 -3.81
C GLU A 295 13.02 -14.51 -2.69
N GLY A 296 12.21 -14.42 -1.62
CA GLY A 296 12.24 -15.39 -0.52
C GLY A 296 11.66 -16.77 -0.85
N VAL A 297 10.96 -16.92 -1.98
CA VAL A 297 10.29 -18.18 -2.38
C VAL A 297 10.60 -18.63 -3.82
N MET A 298 11.17 -17.77 -4.66
CA MET A 298 11.49 -18.08 -6.05
C MET A 298 12.75 -17.37 -6.53
N SER A 299 13.51 -18.02 -7.41
CA SER A 299 14.81 -17.53 -7.89
C SER A 299 14.71 -16.35 -8.85
N ASN A 300 13.60 -16.21 -9.61
CA ASN A 300 13.42 -15.12 -10.56
C ASN A 300 12.00 -14.52 -10.54
N PRO A 301 11.73 -13.54 -9.66
CA PRO A 301 10.43 -12.87 -9.58
C PRO A 301 10.08 -11.97 -10.77
N GLU A 302 11.06 -11.58 -11.58
CA GLU A 302 10.85 -10.67 -12.71
C GLU A 302 9.92 -11.24 -13.79
N VAL A 303 9.82 -12.57 -13.83
CA VAL A 303 8.89 -13.31 -14.69
C VAL A 303 7.43 -12.99 -14.36
N LEU A 304 7.11 -12.47 -13.17
CA LEU A 304 5.74 -12.05 -12.83
C LEU A 304 5.34 -10.74 -13.53
N PHE A 305 6.33 -9.94 -13.95
CA PHE A 305 6.13 -8.65 -14.60
C PHE A 305 6.44 -8.69 -16.10
N THR A 306 6.84 -9.84 -16.63
CA THR A 306 7.18 -10.06 -18.03
C THR A 306 6.41 -11.27 -18.55
N GLY A 307 5.72 -11.15 -19.69
CA GLY A 307 4.96 -12.27 -20.25
C GLY A 307 3.74 -11.86 -21.06
N THR A 308 2.97 -12.86 -21.50
CA THR A 308 1.80 -12.69 -22.37
C THR A 308 0.71 -11.82 -21.73
N HIS A 309 0.57 -11.87 -20.41
CA HIS A 309 -0.36 -11.04 -19.64
C HIS A 309 -0.03 -9.54 -19.68
N THR A 310 1.21 -9.17 -20.04
CA THR A 310 1.67 -7.77 -20.13
C THR A 310 1.66 -7.20 -21.56
N LEU A 311 1.39 -8.03 -22.56
CA LEU A 311 1.37 -7.63 -23.98
C LEU A 311 0.16 -6.76 -24.32
N LYS A 312 -0.98 -7.00 -23.67
CA LYS A 312 -2.21 -6.21 -23.89
C LYS A 312 -2.14 -4.91 -23.10
N ARG A 313 -1.77 -3.82 -23.80
CA ARG A 313 -1.74 -2.47 -23.23
C ARG A 313 -2.87 -1.63 -23.82
N THR A 314 -3.69 -1.06 -22.97
CA THR A 314 -4.74 -0.11 -23.39
C THR A 314 -4.23 1.30 -23.12
N VAL A 315 -4.04 2.09 -24.18
CA VAL A 315 -3.61 3.49 -24.05
C VAL A 315 -4.84 4.37 -24.19
N CYS A 316 -5.14 5.16 -23.15
CA CYS A 316 -6.14 6.22 -23.26
C CYS A 316 -5.52 7.42 -23.97
N ILE A 317 -6.21 7.99 -24.95
CA ILE A 317 -5.76 9.19 -25.65
C ILE A 317 -6.34 10.41 -24.92
N SER A 318 -5.47 11.36 -24.55
CA SER A 318 -5.90 12.63 -23.95
C SER A 318 -6.78 13.43 -24.91
N THR A 319 -7.83 14.06 -24.39
CA THR A 319 -8.77 14.90 -25.15
C THR A 319 -8.32 16.36 -25.27
N GLN A 320 -7.16 16.75 -24.73
CA GLN A 320 -6.73 18.16 -24.66
C GLN A 320 -5.50 18.54 -25.49
N GLY A 321 -4.82 17.60 -26.17
CA GLY A 321 -3.71 17.93 -27.06
C GLY A 321 -4.19 18.68 -28.31
N ALA A 322 -3.40 19.62 -28.85
CA ALA A 322 -3.70 20.28 -30.12
C ALA A 322 -3.99 19.28 -31.24
N LEU A 323 -3.24 18.17 -31.28
CA LEU A 323 -3.49 17.03 -32.17
C LEU A 323 -4.79 16.28 -31.87
N SER A 324 -5.21 16.17 -30.61
CA SER A 324 -6.42 15.42 -30.23
C SER A 324 -7.72 16.06 -30.72
N LYS A 325 -7.71 17.36 -31.02
CA LYS A 325 -8.84 18.05 -31.68
C LYS A 325 -9.01 17.64 -33.15
N PHE A 326 -7.95 17.14 -33.78
CA PHE A 326 -7.96 16.68 -35.17
C PHE A 326 -8.10 15.16 -35.31
N ILE A 327 -8.04 14.41 -34.20
CA ILE A 327 -8.26 12.95 -34.20
C ILE A 327 -9.76 12.70 -34.25
N LYS A 328 -10.27 12.26 -35.40
CA LYS A 328 -11.61 11.68 -35.49
C LYS A 328 -11.62 10.35 -34.74
N ARG A 329 -12.51 10.19 -33.75
CA ARG A 329 -12.75 8.89 -33.12
C ARG A 329 -13.29 7.94 -34.20
N GLY A 330 -12.54 6.89 -34.52
CA GLY A 330 -13.06 5.81 -35.36
C GLY A 330 -14.23 5.15 -34.64
N LEU A 331 -15.32 4.89 -35.37
CA LEU A 331 -16.46 4.16 -34.82
C LEU A 331 -15.98 2.76 -34.39
N GLN A 332 -16.40 2.31 -33.22
CA GLN A 332 -16.07 1.00 -32.68
C GLN A 332 -17.36 0.25 -32.36
N CYS A 333 -17.40 -1.04 -32.70
CA CYS A 333 -18.50 -1.92 -32.35
C CYS A 333 -18.68 -1.95 -30.83
N VAL A 334 -19.89 -1.68 -30.34
CA VAL A 334 -20.19 -1.68 -28.89
C VAL A 334 -20.00 -3.07 -28.26
N GLY A 335 -20.25 -4.14 -29.03
CA GLY A 335 -20.08 -5.52 -28.58
C GLY A 335 -18.62 -5.97 -28.47
N CYS A 336 -17.85 -5.86 -29.55
CA CYS A 336 -16.51 -6.44 -29.65
C CYS A 336 -15.35 -5.43 -29.76
N ARG A 337 -15.65 -4.13 -29.79
CA ARG A 337 -14.69 -3.01 -29.95
C ARG A 337 -13.88 -3.03 -31.26
N ALA A 338 -14.28 -3.83 -32.24
CA ALA A 338 -13.70 -3.79 -33.57
C ALA A 338 -13.99 -2.44 -34.23
N VAL A 339 -13.03 -1.91 -35.00
CA VAL A 339 -13.21 -0.66 -35.75
C VAL A 339 -14.23 -0.90 -36.87
N ILE A 340 -15.27 -0.06 -36.92
CA ILE A 340 -16.34 -0.11 -37.92
C ILE A 340 -16.36 1.20 -38.72
N LYS A 341 -16.91 1.14 -39.94
CA LYS A 341 -17.03 2.31 -40.81
C LYS A 341 -18.31 3.09 -40.54
N GLU A 342 -19.41 2.38 -40.30
CA GLU A 342 -20.76 2.92 -40.12
C GLU A 342 -21.54 2.04 -39.13
N GLY A 343 -22.54 2.63 -38.47
CA GLY A 343 -23.35 1.97 -37.45
C GLY A 343 -22.66 1.80 -36.10
N SER A 344 -23.30 1.03 -35.22
CA SER A 344 -22.86 0.83 -33.81
C SER A 344 -22.40 -0.60 -33.51
N LEU A 345 -22.70 -1.55 -34.40
CA LEU A 345 -22.33 -2.96 -34.30
C LEU A 345 -21.60 -3.43 -35.57
N CYS A 346 -20.68 -4.37 -35.43
CA CYS A 346 -20.12 -5.08 -36.58
C CYS A 346 -21.08 -6.19 -37.05
N LYS A 347 -20.87 -6.69 -38.27
CA LYS A 347 -21.71 -7.75 -38.89
C LYS A 347 -21.92 -8.97 -38.00
N TYR A 348 -20.90 -9.36 -37.22
CA TYR A 348 -21.00 -10.50 -36.29
C TYR A 348 -21.81 -10.16 -35.03
N CYS A 349 -21.69 -8.93 -34.52
CA CYS A 349 -22.40 -8.50 -33.31
C CYS A 349 -23.85 -8.11 -33.57
N GLN A 350 -24.23 -7.81 -34.82
CA GLN A 350 -25.63 -7.58 -35.20
C GLN A 350 -26.51 -8.81 -34.92
N GLN A 351 -25.98 -10.03 -35.07
CA GLN A 351 -26.75 -11.25 -34.78
C GLN A 351 -27.13 -11.38 -33.30
N ASN A 352 -26.32 -10.82 -32.40
CA ASN A 352 -26.54 -10.84 -30.95
C ASN A 352 -26.84 -9.45 -30.39
N GLU A 353 -27.48 -8.58 -31.19
CA GLU A 353 -27.77 -7.21 -30.78
C GLU A 353 -28.58 -7.14 -29.49
N ALA A 354 -29.67 -7.91 -29.39
CA ALA A 354 -30.52 -7.95 -28.19
C ALA A 354 -29.74 -8.35 -26.93
N GLU A 355 -28.87 -9.36 -27.00
CA GLU A 355 -28.04 -9.81 -25.88
C GLU A 355 -27.03 -8.72 -25.46
N ILE A 356 -26.42 -8.04 -26.45
CA ILE A 356 -25.47 -6.95 -26.19
C ILE A 356 -26.17 -5.77 -25.52
N VAL A 357 -27.37 -5.41 -25.99
CA VAL A 357 -28.19 -4.34 -25.41
C VAL A 357 -28.56 -4.68 -23.97
N VAL A 358 -29.12 -5.86 -23.71
CA VAL A 358 -29.48 -6.32 -22.35
C VAL A 358 -28.28 -6.24 -21.41
N ARG A 359 -27.13 -6.78 -21.80
CA ARG A 359 -25.90 -6.73 -20.99
C ARG A 359 -25.43 -5.30 -20.71
N LYS A 360 -25.61 -4.38 -21.67
CA LYS A 360 -25.24 -2.96 -21.48
C LYS A 360 -26.23 -2.23 -20.58
N MET A 361 -27.52 -2.55 -20.67
CA MET A 361 -28.54 -2.04 -19.76
C MET A 361 -28.31 -2.53 -18.33
N GLU A 362 -27.94 -3.81 -18.14
CA GLU A 362 -27.54 -4.34 -16.83
C GLU A 362 -26.32 -3.61 -16.26
N GLU A 363 -25.29 -3.36 -17.07
CA GLU A 363 -24.09 -2.61 -16.66
C GLU A 363 -24.43 -1.16 -16.26
N ILE A 364 -25.35 -0.50 -16.97
CA ILE A 364 -25.86 0.84 -16.61
C ILE A 364 -26.64 0.77 -15.29
N ALA A 365 -27.58 -0.16 -15.16
CA ALA A 365 -28.40 -0.31 -13.96
C ALA A 365 -27.54 -0.57 -12.70
N GLU A 366 -26.48 -1.38 -12.81
CA GLU A 366 -25.52 -1.60 -11.72
C GLU A 366 -24.80 -0.30 -11.35
N LYS A 367 -24.39 0.50 -12.34
CA LYS A 367 -23.70 1.78 -12.13
C LYS A 367 -24.61 2.86 -11.57
N GLU A 368 -25.86 2.93 -12.02
CA GLU A 368 -26.88 3.85 -11.49
C GLU A 368 -27.22 3.53 -10.03
N LYS A 369 -27.31 2.24 -9.70
CA LYS A 369 -27.45 1.79 -8.32
C LYS A 369 -26.25 2.22 -7.48
N GLU A 370 -25.02 1.94 -7.96
CA GLU A 370 -23.79 2.38 -7.27
C GLU A 370 -23.76 3.90 -7.08
N HIS A 371 -24.16 4.68 -8.09
CA HIS A 371 -24.25 6.14 -8.01
C HIS A 371 -25.23 6.60 -6.92
N SER A 372 -26.42 6.01 -6.92
CA SER A 372 -27.49 6.32 -5.96
C SER A 372 -27.07 5.99 -4.53
N ASP A 373 -26.46 4.84 -4.31
CA ASP A 373 -25.94 4.41 -3.00
C ASP A 373 -24.87 5.37 -2.49
N LEU A 374 -23.90 5.75 -3.34
CA LEU A 374 -22.80 6.65 -2.96
C LEU A 374 -23.28 8.08 -2.64
N TRP A 375 -24.21 8.62 -3.43
CA TRP A 375 -24.74 9.97 -3.21
C TRP A 375 -25.69 10.04 -2.01
N THR A 376 -26.51 9.01 -1.80
CA THR A 376 -27.36 8.91 -0.61
C THR A 376 -26.50 8.82 0.65
N GLU A 377 -25.41 8.06 0.62
CA GLU A 377 -24.47 7.99 1.75
C GLU A 377 -23.80 9.34 2.03
N CYS A 378 -23.49 10.11 0.99
CA CYS A 378 -23.02 11.48 1.14
C CYS A 378 -24.04 12.41 1.83
N GLN A 379 -25.32 12.30 1.50
CA GLN A 379 -26.39 13.07 2.17
C GLN A 379 -26.55 12.66 3.64
N ARG A 380 -26.51 11.35 3.94
CA ARG A 380 -26.54 10.84 5.32
C ARG A 380 -25.34 11.34 6.12
N CYS A 381 -24.15 11.33 5.52
CA CYS A 381 -22.92 11.84 6.14
C CYS A 381 -22.99 13.35 6.41
N GLN A 382 -23.61 14.13 5.51
CA GLN A 382 -23.86 15.57 5.73
C GLN A 382 -24.93 15.81 6.81
N GLY A 383 -25.88 14.91 6.96
CA GLY A 383 -27.02 15.05 7.88
C GLY A 383 -28.17 15.90 7.34
N SER A 384 -28.11 16.31 6.06
CA SER A 384 -29.15 17.09 5.39
C SER A 384 -29.56 16.43 4.08
N LEU A 385 -30.86 16.33 3.84
CA LEU A 385 -31.44 15.86 2.57
C LEU A 385 -31.80 17.01 1.62
N HIS A 386 -31.81 18.26 2.13
CA HIS A 386 -32.35 19.42 1.42
C HIS A 386 -31.27 20.41 0.97
N GLN A 387 -30.03 20.22 1.40
CA GLN A 387 -28.90 21.07 1.02
C GLN A 387 -27.97 20.33 0.06
N ASP A 388 -27.26 21.11 -0.75
CA ASP A 388 -26.23 20.57 -1.63
C ASP A 388 -25.08 19.97 -0.82
N VAL A 389 -24.56 18.83 -1.29
CA VAL A 389 -23.41 18.16 -0.68
C VAL A 389 -22.10 18.84 -1.13
N ILE A 390 -21.64 19.82 -0.37
CA ILE A 390 -20.35 20.49 -0.58
C ILE A 390 -19.29 19.83 0.31
N CYS A 391 -18.82 18.66 -0.09
CA CYS A 391 -17.77 17.92 0.62
C CYS A 391 -16.46 17.95 -0.17
N ILE A 392 -15.36 18.36 0.48
CA ILE A 392 -13.98 18.38 -0.06
C ILE A 392 -13.05 17.38 0.65
N ASN A 393 -13.59 16.45 1.44
CA ASN A 393 -12.81 15.48 2.19
C ASN A 393 -12.16 14.45 1.26
N ARG A 394 -10.89 14.67 0.93
CA ARG A 394 -10.09 13.82 0.04
C ARG A 394 -9.70 12.47 0.66
N ASP A 395 -9.82 12.31 1.98
CA ASP A 395 -9.57 11.05 2.67
C ASP A 395 -10.80 10.12 2.67
N CYS A 396 -11.97 10.64 2.28
CA CYS A 396 -13.17 9.83 2.17
C CYS A 396 -13.09 8.87 0.96
N PRO A 397 -13.31 7.55 1.15
CA PRO A 397 -13.25 6.59 0.05
C PRO A 397 -14.35 6.82 -1.01
N ILE A 398 -15.44 7.49 -0.65
CA ILE A 398 -16.55 7.82 -1.55
C ILE A 398 -16.20 9.01 -2.46
N PHE A 399 -15.31 9.91 -2.02
CA PHE A 399 -15.10 11.22 -2.64
C PHE A 399 -14.74 11.14 -4.14
N TYR A 400 -13.75 10.31 -4.50
CA TYR A 400 -13.36 10.12 -5.91
C TYR A 400 -14.30 9.16 -6.64
N ARG A 401 -14.86 8.17 -5.93
CA ARG A 401 -15.75 7.15 -6.52
C ARG A 401 -17.03 7.77 -7.07
N ARG A 402 -17.68 8.68 -6.33
CA ARG A 402 -18.93 9.33 -6.79
C ARG A 402 -18.74 10.12 -8.10
N ALA A 403 -17.59 10.79 -8.27
CA ALA A 403 -17.27 11.54 -9.49
C ALA A 403 -16.98 10.59 -10.67
N LYS A 404 -16.30 9.47 -10.40
CA LYS A 404 -16.01 8.45 -11.41
C LYS A 404 -17.28 7.76 -11.91
N VAL A 405 -18.13 7.27 -11.00
CA VAL A 405 -19.34 6.53 -11.39
C VAL A 405 -20.26 7.39 -12.25
N LYS A 406 -20.41 8.69 -11.92
CA LYS A 406 -21.15 9.65 -12.76
C LYS A 406 -20.62 9.70 -14.20
N LYS A 407 -19.29 9.66 -14.36
CA LYS A 407 -18.64 9.67 -15.67
C LYS A 407 -18.78 8.35 -16.42
N ASP A 408 -18.71 7.23 -15.69
CA ASP A 408 -18.91 5.89 -16.24
C ASP A 408 -20.34 5.75 -16.79
N ILE A 409 -21.36 6.23 -16.05
CA ILE A 409 -22.76 6.28 -16.50
C ILE A 409 -22.88 7.09 -17.79
N SER A 410 -22.40 8.33 -17.81
CA SER A 410 -22.46 9.19 -19.01
C SER A 410 -21.80 8.54 -20.24
N THR A 411 -20.69 7.82 -20.04
CA THR A 411 -20.02 7.10 -21.14
C THR A 411 -20.81 5.89 -21.63
N LEU A 412 -21.52 5.20 -20.73
CA LEU A 412 -22.37 4.05 -21.07
C LEU A 412 -23.67 4.51 -21.75
N GLU A 413 -24.28 5.60 -21.28
CA GLU A 413 -25.45 6.24 -21.89
C GLU A 413 -25.16 6.65 -23.34
N GLU A 414 -24.03 7.32 -23.60
CA GLU A 414 -23.59 7.67 -24.97
C GLU A 414 -23.50 6.43 -25.88
N ARG A 415 -22.98 5.32 -25.35
CA ARG A 415 -22.87 4.04 -26.10
C ARG A 415 -24.22 3.38 -26.33
N LEU A 416 -25.10 3.38 -25.34
CA LEU A 416 -26.44 2.80 -25.46
C LEU A 416 -27.29 3.62 -26.45
N SER A 417 -27.18 4.94 -26.40
CA SER A 417 -27.86 5.86 -27.32
C SER A 417 -27.43 5.60 -28.76
N SER A 418 -26.15 5.29 -28.98
CA SER A 418 -25.65 4.90 -30.31
C SER A 418 -26.27 3.60 -30.83
N LEU A 419 -26.66 2.66 -29.96
CA LEU A 419 -27.34 1.41 -30.34
C LEU A 419 -28.83 1.63 -30.63
N CYS A 420 -29.48 2.54 -29.89
CA CYS A 420 -30.91 2.81 -30.07
C CYS A 420 -31.19 3.66 -31.32
N LEU A 421 -30.22 4.45 -31.80
CA LEU A 421 -30.33 5.22 -33.04
C LEU A 421 -30.36 4.35 -34.31
N SER A 422 -30.11 3.03 -34.23
CA SER A 422 -30.37 2.12 -35.36
C SER A 422 -31.75 1.46 -35.33
N SER A 423 -32.56 1.75 -34.32
CA SER A 423 -33.91 1.23 -34.14
C SER A 423 -34.97 2.31 -34.41
N ASP A 424 -34.91 2.93 -35.58
CA ASP A 424 -36.11 3.52 -36.18
C ASP A 424 -37.02 2.34 -36.58
N TRP A 425 -37.97 2.01 -35.70
CA TRP A 425 -39.08 1.11 -35.99
C TRP A 425 -40.14 1.82 -36.84
#